data_AF-A0A348S285-F1
#
_entry.id   AF-A0A348S285-F1
#
_cell.length_a   1.000
_cell.length_b   1.000
_cell.length_c   1.000
_cell.angle_alpha   90.00
_cell.angle_beta   90.00
_cell.angle_gamma   90.00
#
_symmetry.space_group_name_H-M   'P 1'
#
loop_
_entity.id
_entity.type
_entity.pdbx_description
1 polymer ?
#
loop_
_entity_poly.entity_id
_entity_poly.type
_entity_poly.pdbx_seq_one_letter_code
_entity_poly.pdbx_strand_id
1 'polypeptide(L)'
;GKDEGGIMATDGNLDAWRKVYKMATAGVSTNDDYFSLQGKNADGSINPNGEPLIDMDNVIDYAMVIFYGGNLDAAITWFGGDRWHNNWHGIRNRSGDEGFKFFIWDAEHTFLVESMNKGLHEDRTGPFPAGQQFGSSNPQWLWQQCLENEEFRIRAADRTHELFYGEGLLTPEAVRATVAKRMHEIESAVICESARWGDAARRDNPLNRDDHWRREMHQILETYIPQRSDIVLSQLFRQGILPDFEPAVLSDENGKIEMSAAQGTIYYTLDGTDPRMIGGKPSPTAKVYKASFEPDQAIQIKSRVIYRNEWSTLSTLSN
;
A
#
# COMPACT_ATOMS: atom_id res chain seq x y z
N GLY A 1 2.25 -26.80 14.42
CA GLY A 1 2.15 -27.87 13.39
C GLY A 1 2.26 -27.29 12.01
N LYS A 2 2.00 -28.08 10.96
CA LYS A 2 1.99 -27.61 9.55
C LYS A 2 0.70 -26.88 9.15
N ASP A 3 -0.37 -27.06 9.92
CA ASP A 3 -1.68 -26.42 9.75
C ASP A 3 -2.25 -26.14 11.13
N GLU A 4 -2.71 -24.91 11.37
CA GLU A 4 -3.50 -24.54 12.53
C GLU A 4 -4.57 -23.51 12.16
N GLY A 5 -5.82 -23.96 12.07
CA GLY A 5 -6.98 -23.08 11.95
C GLY A 5 -7.09 -22.36 10.60
N GLY A 6 -6.48 -22.90 9.54
CA GLY A 6 -6.52 -22.37 8.18
C GLY A 6 -5.20 -21.74 7.72
N ILE A 7 -4.27 -21.44 8.63
CA ILE A 7 -2.90 -21.05 8.27
C ILE A 7 -2.01 -22.27 8.23
N MET A 8 -1.32 -22.43 7.11
CA MET A 8 -0.44 -23.56 6.87
C MET A 8 0.89 -23.16 6.24
N ALA A 9 1.94 -23.91 6.57
CA ALA A 9 3.23 -23.77 5.92
C ALA A 9 3.31 -24.75 4.74
N THR A 10 3.29 -24.24 3.52
CA THR A 10 3.54 -25.03 2.30
C THR A 10 4.92 -25.70 2.36
N ASP A 11 5.91 -24.97 2.88
CA ASP A 11 7.26 -25.46 3.14
C ASP A 11 7.81 -24.82 4.44
N GLY A 12 8.71 -25.53 5.13
CA GLY A 12 9.22 -25.12 6.44
C GLY A 12 8.23 -25.33 7.60
N ASN A 13 8.09 -24.31 8.45
CA ASN A 13 7.21 -24.32 9.62
C ASN A 13 6.60 -22.91 9.89
N LEU A 14 5.76 -22.79 10.92
CA LEU A 14 5.05 -21.56 11.26
C LEU A 14 5.71 -20.74 12.40
N ASP A 15 6.94 -21.07 12.81
CA ASP A 15 7.52 -20.51 14.06
C ASP A 15 7.75 -19.01 13.96
N ALA A 16 8.33 -18.54 12.85
CA ALA A 16 8.55 -17.11 12.61
C ALA A 16 7.22 -16.34 12.48
N TRP A 17 6.22 -16.91 11.81
CA TRP A 17 4.90 -16.28 11.69
C TRP A 17 4.17 -16.21 13.04
N ARG A 18 4.29 -17.24 13.89
CA ARG A 18 3.81 -17.19 15.28
C ARG A 18 4.50 -16.12 16.10
N LYS A 19 5.79 -15.92 15.89
CA LYS A 19 6.55 -14.87 16.57
C LYS A 19 5.99 -13.49 16.19
N VAL A 20 5.81 -13.22 14.89
CA VAL A 20 5.13 -12.01 14.39
C VAL A 20 3.76 -11.86 15.03
N TYR A 21 2.92 -12.90 14.96
CA TYR A 21 1.55 -12.84 15.48
C TYR A 21 1.53 -12.52 16.98
N LYS A 22 2.40 -13.14 17.78
CA LYS A 22 2.52 -12.86 19.22
C LYS A 22 2.96 -11.43 19.49
N MET A 23 3.95 -10.93 18.74
CA MET A 23 4.44 -9.55 18.88
C MET A 23 3.34 -8.55 18.53
N ALA A 24 2.68 -8.72 17.38
CA ALA A 24 1.59 -7.85 16.94
C ALA A 24 0.38 -7.90 17.90
N THR A 25 0.05 -9.08 18.45
CA THR A 25 -1.04 -9.22 19.45
C THR A 25 -0.70 -8.57 20.78
N ALA A 26 0.58 -8.53 21.17
CA ALA A 26 1.02 -7.86 22.39
C ALA A 26 0.91 -6.32 22.28
N GLY A 27 0.86 -5.79 21.06
CA GLY A 27 0.79 -4.37 20.75
C GLY A 27 2.08 -3.87 20.08
N VAL A 28 1.93 -2.94 19.15
CA VAL A 28 3.05 -2.35 18.37
C VAL A 28 3.05 -0.83 18.40
N SER A 29 2.32 -0.22 19.34
CA SER A 29 2.21 1.24 19.45
C SER A 29 3.54 1.93 19.79
N THR A 30 4.48 1.23 20.44
CA THR A 30 5.81 1.77 20.74
C THR A 30 6.78 1.54 19.59
N ASN A 31 7.79 2.41 19.48
CA ASN A 31 8.82 2.25 18.45
C ASN A 31 9.69 1.02 18.69
N ASP A 32 9.96 0.65 19.95
CA ASP A 32 10.67 -0.60 20.25
C ASP A 32 9.92 -1.81 19.69
N ASP A 33 8.62 -1.92 19.98
CA ASP A 33 7.81 -3.05 19.53
C ASP A 33 7.67 -3.06 18.00
N TYR A 34 7.36 -1.92 17.40
CA TYR A 34 7.21 -1.79 15.94
C TYR A 34 8.51 -2.06 15.17
N PHE A 35 9.63 -1.44 15.55
CA PHE A 35 10.90 -1.62 14.86
C PHE A 35 11.52 -2.99 15.12
N SER A 36 11.20 -3.64 16.25
CA SER A 36 11.65 -5.02 16.49
C SER A 36 11.06 -6.03 15.49
N LEU A 37 9.85 -5.81 14.95
CA LEU A 37 9.31 -6.60 13.83
C LEU A 37 10.19 -6.52 12.58
N GLN A 38 10.95 -5.44 12.42
CA GLN A 38 11.87 -5.21 11.32
C GLN A 38 13.32 -5.56 11.67
N GLY A 39 13.59 -6.08 12.89
CA GLY A 39 14.95 -6.31 13.36
C GLY A 39 15.77 -5.03 13.57
N LYS A 40 15.12 -3.90 13.90
CA LYS A 40 15.74 -2.59 14.11
C LYS A 40 15.67 -2.15 15.58
N ASN A 41 16.46 -1.15 15.95
CA ASN A 41 16.35 -0.46 17.24
C ASN A 41 15.16 0.52 17.25
N ALA A 42 14.76 1.03 18.43
CA ALA A 42 13.67 2.01 18.59
C ALA A 42 13.83 3.29 17.75
N ASP A 43 15.06 3.66 17.42
CA ASP A 43 15.39 4.82 16.60
C ASP A 43 15.46 4.48 15.10
N GLY A 44 15.03 3.28 14.71
CA GLY A 44 15.02 2.78 13.33
C GLY A 44 16.39 2.36 12.79
N SER A 45 17.47 2.51 13.57
CA SER A 45 18.80 2.08 13.16
C SER A 45 18.91 0.55 13.09
N ILE A 46 19.85 0.06 12.27
CA ILE A 46 20.13 -1.37 12.14
C ILE A 46 20.56 -1.94 13.49
N ASN A 47 19.92 -3.03 13.92
CA ASN A 47 20.38 -3.82 15.05
C ASN A 47 21.17 -5.03 14.51
N PRO A 48 22.49 -5.13 14.76
CA PRO A 48 23.29 -6.27 14.30
C PRO A 48 22.84 -7.64 14.84
N ASN A 49 22.08 -7.64 15.93
CA ASN A 49 21.49 -8.84 16.54
C ASN A 49 19.97 -8.92 16.32
N GLY A 50 19.40 -7.99 15.56
CA GLY A 50 17.99 -7.95 15.25
C GLY A 50 17.61 -9.04 14.27
N GLU A 51 16.46 -9.67 14.50
CA GLU A 51 15.88 -10.59 13.53
C GLU A 51 14.82 -9.84 12.71
N PRO A 52 15.04 -9.59 11.41
CA PRO A 52 14.01 -9.02 10.56
C PRO A 52 12.92 -10.08 10.34
N LEU A 53 11.72 -9.78 10.84
CA LEU A 53 10.57 -10.67 10.72
C LEU A 53 9.62 -10.23 9.62
N ILE A 54 9.48 -8.93 9.37
CA ILE A 54 8.54 -8.37 8.39
C ILE A 54 9.22 -7.30 7.55
N ASP A 55 8.96 -7.34 6.24
CA ASP A 55 9.19 -6.20 5.35
C ASP A 55 7.96 -5.27 5.40
N MET A 56 8.08 -4.14 6.10
CA MET A 56 6.95 -3.22 6.31
C MET A 56 6.53 -2.46 5.06
N ASP A 57 7.48 -2.17 4.17
CA ASP A 57 7.14 -1.52 2.90
C ASP A 57 6.32 -2.47 2.04
N ASN A 58 6.66 -3.77 2.04
CA ASN A 58 5.85 -4.77 1.37
C ASN A 58 4.45 -4.92 2.00
N VAL A 59 4.28 -4.84 3.33
CA VAL A 59 2.94 -4.84 3.96
C VAL A 59 2.11 -3.66 3.46
N ILE A 60 2.72 -2.47 3.39
CA ILE A 60 2.04 -1.26 2.92
C ILE A 60 1.66 -1.41 1.45
N ASP A 61 2.57 -1.81 0.57
CA ASP A 61 2.31 -1.97 -0.86
C ASP A 61 1.26 -3.04 -1.13
N TYR A 62 1.33 -4.17 -0.41
CA TYR A 62 0.35 -5.25 -0.47
C TYR A 62 -1.06 -4.73 -0.15
N ALA A 63 -1.18 -3.93 0.91
CA ALA A 63 -2.44 -3.29 1.30
C ALA A 63 -2.92 -2.30 0.24
N MET A 64 -2.04 -1.45 -0.30
CA MET A 64 -2.41 -0.44 -1.32
C MET A 64 -2.98 -1.09 -2.60
N VAL A 65 -2.41 -2.21 -3.06
CA VAL A 65 -2.95 -2.91 -4.25
C VAL A 65 -4.32 -3.51 -3.96
N ILE A 66 -4.55 -4.09 -2.78
CA ILE A 66 -5.87 -4.61 -2.37
C ILE A 66 -6.89 -3.48 -2.25
N PHE A 67 -6.50 -2.37 -1.63
CA PHE A 67 -7.35 -1.21 -1.47
C PHE A 67 -7.68 -0.61 -2.83
N TYR A 68 -6.71 -0.46 -3.74
CA TYR A 68 -6.98 -0.01 -5.10
C TYR A 68 -7.95 -0.95 -5.83
N GLY A 69 -7.69 -2.25 -5.79
CA GLY A 69 -8.53 -3.25 -6.46
C GLY A 69 -9.95 -3.37 -5.89
N GLY A 70 -10.16 -2.92 -4.65
CA GLY A 70 -11.41 -3.18 -3.94
C GLY A 70 -11.62 -4.68 -3.73
N ASN A 71 -10.52 -5.43 -3.53
CA ASN A 71 -10.55 -6.88 -3.63
C ASN A 71 -11.34 -7.52 -2.49
N LEU A 72 -12.41 -8.24 -2.85
CA LEU A 72 -13.32 -8.89 -1.90
C LEU A 72 -12.80 -10.22 -1.35
N ASP A 73 -11.74 -10.79 -1.92
CA ASP A 73 -11.34 -12.17 -1.62
C ASP A 73 -9.82 -12.38 -1.47
N ALA A 74 -9.08 -11.32 -1.12
CA ALA A 74 -7.63 -11.39 -0.89
C ALA A 74 -7.26 -11.94 0.51
N ALA A 75 -6.37 -11.26 1.24
CA ALA A 75 -6.00 -11.62 2.62
C ALA A 75 -7.18 -11.79 3.57
N ILE A 76 -8.30 -11.11 3.29
CA ILE A 76 -9.56 -11.23 4.04
C ILE A 76 -10.70 -11.40 3.03
N THR A 77 -11.49 -12.47 3.22
CA THR A 77 -12.65 -12.75 2.37
C THR A 77 -13.92 -12.10 2.90
N TRP A 78 -14.57 -11.30 2.05
CA TRP A 78 -15.89 -10.75 2.27
C TRP A 78 -16.96 -11.87 2.30
N PHE A 79 -16.79 -12.94 1.52
CA PHE A 79 -17.71 -14.08 1.48
C PHE A 79 -17.76 -14.82 2.82
N GLY A 80 -16.67 -14.77 3.60
CA GLY A 80 -16.60 -15.25 4.98
C GLY A 80 -17.09 -14.24 6.03
N GLY A 81 -17.76 -13.16 5.62
CA GLY A 81 -18.21 -12.08 6.50
C GLY A 81 -17.05 -11.31 7.14
N ASP A 82 -15.94 -11.17 6.42
CA ASP A 82 -14.69 -10.52 6.86
C ASP A 82 -14.05 -11.14 8.11
N ARG A 83 -14.38 -12.40 8.44
CA ARG A 83 -13.90 -13.12 9.63
C ARG A 83 -12.77 -14.10 9.34
N TRP A 84 -12.53 -14.40 8.08
CA TRP A 84 -11.57 -15.41 7.64
C TRP A 84 -10.54 -14.82 6.70
N HIS A 85 -9.34 -15.39 6.74
CA HIS A 85 -8.36 -15.14 5.70
C HIS A 85 -8.74 -15.88 4.42
N ASN A 86 -8.07 -15.57 3.32
CA ASN A 86 -8.17 -16.38 2.11
C ASN A 86 -6.88 -16.29 1.26
N ASN A 87 -6.95 -15.65 0.09
CA ASN A 87 -5.97 -15.75 -0.99
C ASN A 87 -4.70 -14.89 -0.76
N TRP A 88 -3.89 -15.27 0.22
CA TRP A 88 -2.58 -14.66 0.46
C TRP A 88 -1.47 -15.69 0.65
N HIS A 89 -0.26 -15.32 0.23
CA HIS A 89 0.96 -16.08 0.51
C HIS A 89 2.00 -15.19 1.18
N GLY A 90 2.78 -15.78 2.09
CA GLY A 90 3.93 -15.14 2.72
C GLY A 90 5.18 -15.98 2.51
N ILE A 91 6.27 -15.34 2.11
CA ILE A 91 7.57 -15.98 1.94
C ILE A 91 8.59 -15.24 2.80
N ARG A 92 9.38 -15.99 3.56
CA ARG A 92 10.54 -15.47 4.29
C ARG A 92 11.75 -16.33 3.98
N ASN A 93 12.89 -15.69 3.72
CA ASN A 93 14.13 -16.39 3.47
C ASN A 93 14.55 -17.18 4.73
N ARG A 94 14.93 -18.45 4.54
CA ARG A 94 15.36 -19.34 5.63
C ARG A 94 16.64 -18.88 6.31
N SER A 95 17.48 -18.07 5.64
CA SER A 95 18.67 -17.48 6.26
C SER A 95 18.31 -16.51 7.39
N GLY A 96 17.09 -15.95 7.38
CA GLY A 96 16.61 -15.01 8.39
C GLY A 96 17.06 -13.57 8.18
N ASP A 97 17.75 -13.26 7.08
CA ASP A 97 18.28 -11.92 6.79
C ASP A 97 17.24 -10.95 6.23
N GLU A 98 16.07 -11.47 5.81
CA GLU A 98 14.94 -10.70 5.32
C GLU A 98 13.66 -11.08 6.06
N GLY A 99 12.76 -10.10 6.23
CA GLY A 99 11.42 -10.34 6.77
C GLY A 99 10.50 -11.05 5.79
N PHE A 100 9.30 -11.43 6.25
CA PHE A 100 8.24 -11.90 5.37
C PHE A 100 7.88 -10.82 4.35
N LYS A 101 7.72 -11.27 3.11
CA LYS A 101 7.05 -10.56 2.02
C LYS A 101 5.79 -11.32 1.64
N PHE A 102 4.74 -10.58 1.35
CA PHE A 102 3.41 -11.07 1.03
C PHE A 102 3.10 -10.88 -0.45
N PHE A 103 2.36 -11.85 -0.97
CA PHE A 103 1.97 -11.94 -2.37
C PHE A 103 0.48 -12.16 -2.46
N ILE A 104 -0.15 -11.40 -3.35
CA ILE A 104 -1.58 -11.55 -3.64
C ILE A 104 -1.75 -12.79 -4.50
N TRP A 105 -2.71 -13.63 -4.12
CA TRP A 105 -3.16 -14.77 -4.90
C TRP A 105 -4.63 -14.57 -5.26
N ASP A 106 -5.11 -15.25 -6.31
CA ASP A 106 -6.54 -15.33 -6.71
C ASP A 106 -7.34 -14.04 -6.46
N ALA A 107 -7.02 -13.03 -7.26
CA ALA A 107 -7.47 -11.66 -7.08
C ALA A 107 -8.50 -11.25 -8.12
N GLU A 108 -9.36 -12.17 -8.55
CA GLU A 108 -10.38 -11.94 -9.59
C GLU A 108 -11.56 -11.10 -9.11
N HIS A 109 -11.80 -11.03 -7.80
CA HIS A 109 -12.85 -10.20 -7.20
C HIS A 109 -12.43 -8.74 -6.98
N THR A 110 -11.86 -8.14 -8.02
CA THR A 110 -11.28 -6.79 -8.08
C THR A 110 -11.88 -6.01 -9.25
N PHE A 111 -11.66 -4.69 -9.33
CA PHE A 111 -12.08 -3.86 -10.47
C PHE A 111 -13.59 -3.93 -10.79
N LEU A 112 -14.41 -4.19 -9.76
CA LEU A 112 -15.86 -4.34 -9.90
C LEU A 112 -16.51 -2.95 -9.97
N VAL A 113 -17.10 -2.58 -11.11
CA VAL A 113 -17.83 -1.31 -11.24
C VAL A 113 -19.21 -1.40 -10.57
N GLU A 114 -19.98 -2.45 -10.91
CA GLU A 114 -21.32 -2.73 -10.37
C GLU A 114 -21.30 -3.86 -9.31
N SER A 115 -22.42 -4.05 -8.60
CA SER A 115 -22.43 -4.70 -7.28
C SER A 115 -22.30 -6.23 -7.28
N MET A 116 -21.25 -6.73 -6.63
CA MET A 116 -21.29 -7.91 -5.77
C MET A 116 -21.33 -7.52 -4.28
N ASN A 117 -20.68 -6.41 -3.92
CA ASN A 117 -20.80 -5.69 -2.65
C ASN A 117 -20.97 -4.17 -2.93
N LYS A 118 -19.94 -3.34 -2.73
CA LYS A 118 -20.01 -1.88 -3.00
C LYS A 118 -19.37 -1.44 -4.32
N GLY A 119 -18.86 -2.38 -5.12
CA GLY A 119 -18.30 -2.12 -6.45
C GLY A 119 -17.19 -1.08 -6.41
N LEU A 120 -17.30 -0.04 -7.23
CA LEU A 120 -16.34 1.06 -7.31
C LEU A 120 -16.04 1.72 -5.94
N HIS A 121 -16.99 1.69 -5.01
CA HIS A 121 -16.87 2.28 -3.69
C HIS A 121 -16.47 1.29 -2.60
N GLU A 122 -15.98 0.09 -2.97
CA GLU A 122 -15.54 -0.91 -2.01
C GLU A 122 -14.45 -0.36 -1.09
N ASP A 123 -14.60 -0.57 0.22
CA ASP A 123 -13.67 -0.11 1.23
C ASP A 123 -13.09 -1.32 1.94
N ARG A 124 -11.84 -1.65 1.61
CA ARG A 124 -11.09 -2.74 2.20
C ARG A 124 -10.06 -2.26 3.21
N THR A 125 -10.12 -1.00 3.66
CA THR A 125 -9.12 -0.45 4.61
C THR A 125 -9.29 -0.98 6.04
N GLY A 126 -10.46 -1.53 6.38
CA GLY A 126 -10.77 -2.12 7.68
C GLY A 126 -11.31 -1.11 8.70
N PRO A 127 -11.31 -1.44 10.00
CA PRO A 127 -10.82 -2.69 10.58
C PRO A 127 -11.79 -3.87 10.36
N PHE A 128 -11.23 -5.07 10.22
CA PHE A 128 -11.96 -6.34 10.13
C PHE A 128 -11.58 -7.31 11.25
N PRO A 129 -12.48 -8.24 11.62
CA PRO A 129 -12.22 -9.22 12.68
C PRO A 129 -11.29 -10.38 12.28
N ALA A 130 -11.12 -10.66 10.98
CA ALA A 130 -10.15 -11.66 10.51
C ALA A 130 -8.75 -11.35 11.03
N GLY A 131 -8.12 -12.34 11.65
CA GLY A 131 -6.80 -12.23 12.26
C GLY A 131 -6.80 -12.06 13.77
N GLN A 132 -7.94 -11.83 14.41
CA GLN A 132 -8.04 -11.82 15.89
C GLN A 132 -7.61 -13.15 16.54
N GLN A 133 -7.68 -14.26 15.79
CA GLN A 133 -7.11 -15.55 16.19
C GLN A 133 -6.04 -15.97 15.21
N PHE A 134 -5.00 -16.67 15.69
CA PHE A 134 -3.86 -17.10 14.86
C PHE A 134 -4.29 -17.83 13.58
N GLY A 135 -5.30 -18.71 13.67
CA GLY A 135 -5.79 -19.46 12.51
C GLY A 135 -6.36 -18.60 11.39
N SER A 136 -6.77 -17.37 11.70
CA SER A 136 -7.24 -16.37 10.72
C SER A 136 -6.24 -15.24 10.46
N SER A 137 -5.02 -15.33 11.03
CA SER A 137 -3.98 -14.31 10.89
C SER A 137 -3.60 -14.09 9.43
N ASN A 138 -3.32 -12.84 9.06
CA ASN A 138 -3.08 -12.45 7.68
C ASN A 138 -2.34 -11.09 7.65
N PRO A 139 -1.74 -10.70 6.52
CA PRO A 139 -1.01 -9.43 6.41
C PRO A 139 -1.88 -8.18 6.60
N GLN A 140 -3.17 -8.23 6.28
CA GLN A 140 -4.06 -7.08 6.48
C GLN A 140 -4.40 -6.86 7.97
N TRP A 141 -4.50 -7.94 8.75
CA TRP A 141 -4.57 -7.83 10.20
C TRP A 141 -3.29 -7.20 10.78
N LEU A 142 -2.11 -7.57 10.28
CA LEU A 142 -0.85 -6.95 10.69
C LEU A 142 -0.82 -5.45 10.35
N TRP A 143 -1.25 -5.06 9.14
CA TRP A 143 -1.47 -3.65 8.79
C TRP A 143 -2.33 -2.94 9.83
N GLN A 144 -3.48 -3.51 10.20
CA GLN A 144 -4.38 -2.92 11.22
C GLN A 144 -3.71 -2.76 12.58
N GLN A 145 -2.86 -3.70 13.02
CA GLN A 145 -2.13 -3.55 14.29
C GLN A 145 -1.09 -2.43 14.20
N CYS A 146 -0.35 -2.36 13.09
CA CYS A 146 0.68 -1.35 12.88
C CYS A 146 0.12 0.07 12.78
N LEU A 147 -1.18 0.24 12.47
CA LEU A 147 -1.84 1.55 12.50
C LEU A 147 -1.78 2.24 13.87
N GLU A 148 -1.49 1.55 14.97
CA GLU A 148 -1.31 2.17 16.29
C GLU A 148 0.02 2.94 16.41
N ASN A 149 1.02 2.62 15.58
CA ASN A 149 2.34 3.25 15.58
C ASN A 149 2.41 4.48 14.64
N GLU A 150 2.93 5.60 15.13
CA GLU A 150 3.07 6.83 14.32
C GLU A 150 4.06 6.67 13.15
N GLU A 151 5.17 5.94 13.35
CA GLU A 151 6.18 5.70 12.32
C GLU A 151 5.65 4.78 11.21
N PHE A 152 4.71 3.88 11.52
CA PHE A 152 4.01 3.14 10.49
C PHE A 152 3.04 4.04 9.71
N ARG A 153 2.23 4.85 10.41
CA ARG A 153 1.26 5.75 9.76
C ARG A 153 1.95 6.74 8.81
N ILE A 154 3.04 7.39 9.23
CA ILE A 154 3.78 8.32 8.37
C ILE A 154 4.41 7.60 7.18
N ARG A 155 4.96 6.39 7.36
CA ARG A 155 5.51 5.60 6.26
C ARG A 155 4.43 5.17 5.27
N ALA A 156 3.26 4.77 5.76
CA ALA A 156 2.10 4.46 4.93
C ALA A 156 1.61 5.68 4.16
N ALA A 157 1.59 6.86 4.78
CA ALA A 157 1.24 8.12 4.12
C ALA A 157 2.24 8.47 3.01
N ASP A 158 3.54 8.35 3.28
CA ASP A 158 4.58 8.59 2.27
C ASP A 158 4.47 7.62 1.10
N ARG A 159 4.29 6.31 1.37
CA ARG A 159 4.08 5.32 0.30
C ARG A 159 2.82 5.58 -0.48
N THR A 160 1.75 6.01 0.18
CA THR A 160 0.53 6.42 -0.52
C THR A 160 0.82 7.59 -1.46
N HIS A 161 1.56 8.60 -1.02
CA HIS A 161 1.94 9.73 -1.86
C HIS A 161 2.79 9.29 -3.06
N GLU A 162 3.81 8.45 -2.84
CA GLU A 162 4.66 7.88 -3.91
C GLU A 162 3.85 7.08 -4.95
N LEU A 163 2.80 6.37 -4.53
CA LEU A 163 2.02 5.49 -5.40
C LEU A 163 0.89 6.21 -6.14
N PHE A 164 0.24 7.20 -5.52
CA PHE A 164 -1.00 7.79 -6.04
C PHE A 164 -0.84 9.15 -6.72
N TYR A 165 0.33 9.79 -6.63
CA TYR A 165 0.58 11.13 -7.17
C TYR A 165 1.71 11.13 -8.20
N GLY A 166 1.76 12.18 -9.04
CA GLY A 166 2.83 12.37 -10.02
C GLY A 166 2.94 11.18 -10.99
N GLU A 167 4.10 10.52 -11.00
CA GLU A 167 4.36 9.33 -11.82
C GLU A 167 4.09 8.00 -11.09
N GLY A 168 3.36 8.06 -9.96
CA GLY A 168 3.03 6.91 -9.14
C GLY A 168 2.26 5.81 -9.88
N LEU A 169 2.48 4.56 -9.48
CA LEU A 169 1.93 3.37 -10.18
C LEU A 169 0.41 3.18 -10.00
N LEU A 170 -0.20 3.85 -9.03
CA LEU A 170 -1.64 3.83 -8.73
C LEU A 170 -2.34 5.15 -9.14
N THR A 171 -1.68 5.95 -9.98
CA THR A 171 -2.32 7.04 -10.72
C THR A 171 -3.29 6.48 -11.78
N PRO A 172 -4.38 7.19 -12.12
CA PRO A 172 -5.29 6.75 -13.18
C PRO A 172 -4.58 6.45 -14.50
N GLU A 173 -3.60 7.27 -14.88
CA GLU A 173 -2.82 7.13 -16.10
C GLU A 173 -1.98 5.84 -16.11
N ALA A 174 -1.23 5.57 -15.03
CA ALA A 174 -0.36 4.40 -14.94
C ALA A 174 -1.15 3.08 -14.90
N VAL A 175 -2.25 3.06 -14.13
CA VAL A 175 -3.11 1.87 -14.04
C VAL A 175 -3.82 1.64 -15.37
N ARG A 176 -4.36 2.70 -16.00
CA ARG A 176 -4.99 2.59 -17.32
C ARG A 176 -4.02 2.02 -18.36
N ALA A 177 -2.79 2.53 -18.40
CA ALA A 177 -1.76 2.03 -19.32
C ALA A 177 -1.47 0.54 -19.09
N THR A 178 -1.33 0.12 -17.83
CA THR A 178 -1.08 -1.28 -17.47
C THR A 178 -2.24 -2.20 -17.86
N VAL A 179 -3.47 -1.81 -17.51
CA VAL A 179 -4.68 -2.60 -17.81
C VAL A 179 -4.93 -2.67 -19.32
N ALA A 180 -4.83 -1.55 -20.04
CA ALA A 180 -5.01 -1.52 -21.49
C ALA A 180 -3.98 -2.39 -22.22
N LYS A 181 -2.72 -2.39 -21.76
CA LYS A 181 -1.69 -3.27 -22.31
C LYS A 181 -2.08 -4.75 -22.17
N ARG A 182 -2.46 -5.20 -20.96
CA ARG A 182 -2.87 -6.60 -20.72
C ARG A 182 -4.15 -6.97 -21.47
N MET A 183 -5.10 -6.04 -21.55
CA MET A 183 -6.31 -6.18 -22.34
C MET A 183 -5.98 -6.51 -23.80
N HIS A 184 -5.12 -5.71 -24.45
CA HIS A 184 -4.75 -5.94 -25.84
C HIS A 184 -3.96 -7.24 -26.07
N GLU A 185 -3.12 -7.64 -25.11
CA GLU A 185 -2.35 -8.89 -25.21
C GLU A 185 -3.26 -10.13 -25.31
N ILE A 186 -4.43 -10.14 -24.64
CA ILE A 186 -5.30 -11.32 -24.59
C ILE A 186 -6.57 -11.22 -25.46
N GLU A 187 -6.89 -10.05 -26.01
CA GLU A 187 -8.19 -9.80 -26.67
C GLU A 187 -8.54 -10.82 -27.77
N SER A 188 -7.56 -11.26 -28.56
CA SER A 188 -7.78 -12.26 -29.60
C SER A 188 -8.04 -13.66 -29.02
N ALA A 189 -7.38 -14.02 -27.91
CA ALA A 189 -7.58 -15.30 -27.22
C ALA A 189 -8.97 -15.40 -26.60
N VAL A 190 -9.58 -14.27 -26.19
CA VAL A 190 -10.95 -14.23 -25.66
C VAL A 190 -11.99 -14.76 -26.66
N ILE A 191 -11.74 -14.67 -27.97
CA ILE A 191 -12.63 -15.28 -28.99
C ILE A 191 -12.71 -16.79 -28.80
N CYS A 192 -11.55 -17.45 -28.64
CA CYS A 192 -11.48 -18.90 -28.45
C CYS A 192 -12.08 -19.31 -27.09
N GLU A 193 -11.82 -18.53 -26.05
CA GLU A 193 -12.44 -18.72 -24.72
C GLU A 193 -13.97 -18.66 -24.81
N SER A 194 -14.50 -17.64 -25.50
CA SER A 194 -15.94 -17.46 -25.73
C SER A 194 -16.54 -18.67 -26.47
N ALA A 195 -15.88 -19.15 -27.52
CA ALA A 195 -16.35 -20.30 -28.30
C ALA A 195 -16.31 -21.62 -27.52
N ARG A 196 -15.34 -21.77 -26.61
CA ARG A 196 -15.15 -23.01 -25.84
C ARG A 196 -15.98 -23.06 -24.57
N TRP A 197 -16.17 -21.93 -23.91
CA TRP A 197 -16.69 -21.83 -22.54
C TRP A 197 -17.78 -20.78 -22.34
N GLY A 198 -18.12 -19.98 -23.35
CA GLY A 198 -19.11 -18.90 -23.22
C GLY A 198 -20.48 -19.38 -22.73
N ASP A 199 -20.87 -20.60 -23.08
CA ASP A 199 -22.14 -21.23 -22.70
C ASP A 199 -22.06 -22.08 -21.42
N ALA A 200 -20.87 -22.23 -20.82
CA ALA A 200 -20.62 -23.15 -19.71
C ALA A 200 -21.51 -22.86 -18.49
N ALA A 201 -21.73 -21.58 -18.18
CA ALA A 201 -22.60 -21.13 -17.09
C ALA A 201 -23.94 -20.56 -17.57
N ARG A 202 -24.07 -20.22 -18.87
CA ARG A 202 -25.23 -19.51 -19.44
C ARG A 202 -25.54 -20.01 -20.85
N ARG A 203 -26.24 -21.14 -20.96
CA ARG A 203 -26.54 -21.77 -22.26
C ARG A 203 -27.34 -20.89 -23.22
N ASP A 204 -28.34 -20.17 -22.71
CA ASP A 204 -29.25 -19.38 -23.54
C ASP A 204 -28.76 -17.94 -23.80
N ASN A 205 -27.68 -17.53 -23.14
CA ASN A 205 -27.01 -16.25 -23.38
C ASN A 205 -25.50 -16.40 -23.14
N PRO A 206 -24.77 -17.05 -24.08
CA PRO A 206 -23.35 -17.31 -23.94
C PRO A 206 -22.53 -16.03 -23.81
N LEU A 207 -21.60 -16.00 -22.87
CA LEU A 207 -20.63 -14.91 -22.72
C LEU A 207 -19.69 -14.89 -23.94
N ASN A 208 -19.43 -13.70 -24.45
CA ASN A 208 -18.59 -13.53 -25.64
C ASN A 208 -17.71 -12.27 -25.55
N ARG A 209 -16.66 -12.23 -26.39
CA ARG A 209 -15.72 -11.12 -26.43
C ARG A 209 -16.40 -9.77 -26.68
N ASP A 210 -17.28 -9.72 -27.68
CA ASP A 210 -17.76 -8.47 -28.27
C ASP A 210 -18.82 -7.78 -27.42
N ASP A 211 -19.81 -8.53 -26.94
CA ASP A 211 -20.93 -7.98 -26.18
C ASP A 211 -20.66 -7.89 -24.68
N HIS A 212 -19.78 -8.75 -24.16
CA HIS A 212 -19.55 -8.89 -22.72
C HIS A 212 -18.15 -8.43 -22.31
N TRP A 213 -17.10 -9.12 -22.74
CA TRP A 213 -15.74 -8.83 -22.26
C TRP A 213 -15.29 -7.40 -22.61
N ARG A 214 -15.50 -6.95 -23.86
CA ARG A 214 -15.17 -5.57 -24.26
C ARG A 214 -15.95 -4.52 -23.48
N ARG A 215 -17.21 -4.79 -23.16
CA ARG A 215 -18.04 -3.90 -22.34
C ARG A 215 -17.48 -3.81 -20.92
N GLU A 216 -17.14 -4.93 -20.29
CA GLU A 216 -16.55 -4.91 -18.95
C GLU A 216 -15.18 -4.20 -18.93
N MET A 217 -14.34 -4.44 -19.94
CA MET A 217 -13.07 -3.71 -20.05
C MET A 217 -13.28 -2.21 -20.24
N HIS A 218 -14.27 -1.80 -21.04
CA HIS A 218 -14.63 -0.39 -21.19
C HIS A 218 -15.10 0.21 -19.85
N GLN A 219 -15.91 -0.50 -19.06
CA GLN A 219 -16.33 -0.05 -17.72
C GLN A 219 -15.13 0.14 -16.78
N ILE A 220 -14.18 -0.81 -16.78
CA ILE A 220 -12.96 -0.70 -15.98
C ILE A 220 -12.13 0.53 -16.40
N LEU A 221 -11.90 0.70 -17.70
CA LEU A 221 -11.04 1.74 -18.26
C LEU A 221 -11.65 3.14 -18.14
N GLU A 222 -12.95 3.28 -18.39
CA GLU A 222 -13.64 4.58 -18.51
C GLU A 222 -14.43 4.98 -17.26
N THR A 223 -14.65 4.05 -16.32
CA THR A 223 -15.44 4.33 -15.10
C THR A 223 -14.68 3.99 -13.82
N TYR A 224 -14.09 2.79 -13.71
CA TYR A 224 -13.40 2.39 -12.49
C TYR A 224 -12.11 3.18 -12.25
N ILE A 225 -11.16 3.06 -13.19
CA ILE A 225 -9.81 3.61 -13.06
C ILE A 225 -9.79 5.14 -12.87
N PRO A 226 -10.58 5.94 -13.61
CA PRO A 226 -10.58 7.39 -13.46
C PRO A 226 -11.00 7.89 -12.08
N GLN A 227 -11.75 7.09 -11.30
CA GLN A 227 -12.32 7.49 -10.02
C GLN A 227 -11.66 6.80 -8.82
N ARG A 228 -11.06 5.62 -9.03
CA ARG A 228 -10.67 4.75 -7.91
C ARG A 228 -9.60 5.36 -7.01
N SER A 229 -8.61 6.05 -7.59
CA SER A 229 -7.52 6.67 -6.82
C SER A 229 -8.05 7.63 -5.75
N ASP A 230 -8.92 8.56 -6.13
CA ASP A 230 -9.52 9.54 -5.22
C ASP A 230 -10.39 8.90 -4.13
N ILE A 231 -11.09 7.80 -4.48
CA ILE A 231 -11.90 7.04 -3.51
C ILE A 231 -11.01 6.42 -2.44
N VAL A 232 -9.90 5.78 -2.84
CA VAL A 232 -8.97 5.15 -1.89
C VAL A 232 -8.26 6.20 -1.04
N LEU A 233 -7.80 7.30 -1.63
CA LEU A 233 -7.23 8.43 -0.87
C LEU A 233 -8.22 8.96 0.17
N SER A 234 -9.50 9.10 -0.20
CA SER A 234 -10.56 9.50 0.74
C SER A 234 -10.80 8.45 1.84
N GLN A 235 -10.67 7.16 1.56
CA GLN A 235 -10.76 6.09 2.56
C GLN A 235 -9.59 6.14 3.54
N LEU A 236 -8.35 6.26 3.04
CA LEU A 236 -7.14 6.38 3.85
C LEU A 236 -7.14 7.65 4.71
N PHE A 237 -7.64 8.76 4.18
CA PHE A 237 -7.86 9.98 4.95
C PHE A 237 -8.81 9.75 6.14
N ARG A 238 -9.95 9.08 5.91
CA ARG A 238 -10.89 8.74 7.00
C ARG A 238 -10.32 7.77 8.04
N GLN A 239 -9.32 6.96 7.67
CA GLN A 239 -8.56 6.10 8.58
C GLN A 239 -7.47 6.86 9.36
N GLY A 240 -7.30 8.16 9.13
CA GLY A 240 -6.27 8.98 9.78
C GLY A 240 -4.85 8.67 9.29
N ILE A 241 -4.71 8.11 8.07
CA ILE A 241 -3.39 7.86 7.46
C ILE A 241 -2.86 9.10 6.77
N LEU A 242 -3.71 9.76 5.98
CA LEU A 242 -3.32 10.95 5.23
C LEU A 242 -3.61 12.21 6.05
N PRO A 243 -2.68 13.19 6.08
CA PRO A 243 -2.93 14.49 6.69
C PRO A 243 -4.02 15.27 5.91
N ASP A 244 -4.65 16.25 6.56
CA ASP A 244 -5.68 17.11 5.94
C ASP A 244 -5.11 18.31 5.16
N PHE A 245 -3.80 18.29 4.88
CA PHE A 245 -3.08 19.34 4.17
C PHE A 245 -2.00 18.76 3.24
N GLU A 246 -1.76 19.48 2.14
CA GLU A 246 -0.82 19.07 1.10
C GLU A 246 0.65 19.23 1.54
N PRO A 247 1.55 18.38 1.02
CA PRO A 247 2.98 18.55 1.22
C PRO A 247 3.51 19.75 0.42
N ALA A 248 4.80 20.03 0.57
CA ALA A 248 5.43 21.09 -0.20
C ALA A 248 5.49 20.72 -1.69
N VAL A 249 5.19 21.67 -2.56
CA VAL A 249 5.45 21.59 -4.00
C VAL A 249 6.86 22.11 -4.24
N LEU A 250 7.70 21.30 -4.89
CA LEU A 250 9.07 21.66 -5.24
C LEU A 250 9.13 21.91 -6.75
N SER A 251 9.85 22.95 -7.15
CA SER A 251 10.17 23.22 -8.54
C SER A 251 11.65 23.53 -8.70
N ASP A 252 12.17 23.17 -9.87
CA ASP A 252 13.48 23.59 -10.36
C ASP A 252 13.26 24.40 -11.64
N GLU A 253 13.46 25.71 -11.54
CA GLU A 253 13.39 26.62 -12.67
C GLU A 253 14.79 27.13 -13.02
N ASN A 254 15.43 26.47 -14.00
CA ASN A 254 16.77 26.80 -14.48
C ASN A 254 17.87 26.74 -13.39
N GLY A 255 17.83 25.76 -12.50
CA GLY A 255 18.77 25.59 -11.39
C GLY A 255 18.35 26.34 -10.13
N LYS A 256 17.28 27.13 -10.19
CA LYS A 256 16.71 27.82 -9.03
C LYS A 256 15.63 26.94 -8.40
N ILE A 257 15.92 26.48 -7.19
CA ILE A 257 14.98 25.67 -6.41
C ILE A 257 13.99 26.58 -5.71
N GLU A 258 12.70 26.33 -5.94
CA GLU A 258 11.62 26.95 -5.19
C GLU A 258 10.77 25.90 -4.50
N MET A 259 10.30 26.22 -3.30
CA MET A 259 9.37 25.39 -2.53
C MET A 259 8.18 26.24 -2.10
N SER A 260 6.99 25.68 -2.20
CA SER A 260 5.76 26.35 -1.75
C SER A 260 4.86 25.37 -1.00
N ALA A 261 4.12 25.90 -0.03
CA ALA A 261 3.12 25.16 0.71
C ALA A 261 1.96 26.11 1.01
N ALA A 262 0.73 25.61 0.90
CA ALA A 262 -0.46 26.42 1.18
C ALA A 262 -0.54 26.83 2.66
N GLN A 263 0.02 26.02 3.54
CA GLN A 263 -0.04 26.18 4.99
C GLN A 263 1.27 25.68 5.63
N GLY A 264 1.47 26.04 6.90
CA GLY A 264 2.56 25.48 7.70
C GLY A 264 3.95 26.02 7.36
N THR A 265 4.96 25.32 7.88
CA THR A 265 6.38 25.64 7.69
C THR A 265 7.05 24.50 6.94
N ILE A 266 7.74 24.82 5.85
CA ILE A 266 8.50 23.83 5.07
C ILE A 266 9.85 23.58 5.73
N TYR A 267 10.11 22.32 6.07
CA TYR A 267 11.41 21.80 6.49
C TYR A 267 11.98 20.95 5.37
N TYR A 268 13.27 21.10 5.08
CA TYR A 268 13.93 20.36 4.02
C TYR A 268 15.37 19.98 4.37
N THR A 269 15.88 18.94 3.74
CA THR A 269 17.28 18.52 3.74
C THR A 269 17.81 18.55 2.31
N LEU A 270 19.14 18.52 2.14
CA LEU A 270 19.81 18.55 0.84
C LEU A 270 20.59 17.26 0.54
N ASP A 271 20.67 16.36 1.51
CA ASP A 271 21.48 15.14 1.50
C ASP A 271 20.63 13.86 1.34
N GLY A 272 19.35 14.00 1.01
CA GLY A 272 18.42 12.89 0.86
C GLY A 272 17.95 12.25 2.19
N THR A 273 18.29 12.81 3.34
CA THR A 273 17.74 12.38 4.65
C THR A 273 16.35 12.95 4.89
N ASP A 274 15.50 12.29 5.69
CA ASP A 274 14.17 12.83 5.99
C ASP A 274 14.28 14.06 6.92
N PRO A 275 13.60 15.19 6.66
CA PRO A 275 13.57 16.33 7.58
C PRO A 275 12.85 16.04 8.91
N ARG A 276 12.10 14.94 9.02
CA ARG A 276 11.46 14.44 10.25
C ARG A 276 12.27 13.25 10.80
N MET A 277 12.67 13.34 12.08
CA MET A 277 13.20 12.17 12.80
C MET A 277 12.08 11.25 13.26
N ILE A 278 12.44 9.99 13.52
CA ILE A 278 11.61 9.08 14.30
C ILE A 278 11.22 9.75 15.64
N GLY A 279 9.93 9.68 15.98
CA GLY A 279 9.34 10.39 17.12
C GLY A 279 8.92 11.84 16.81
N GLY A 280 8.93 12.25 15.54
CA GLY A 280 8.23 13.46 15.07
C GLY A 280 8.95 14.79 15.26
N LYS A 281 10.19 14.80 15.76
CA LYS A 281 10.98 16.03 15.87
C LYS A 281 11.66 16.36 14.53
N PRO A 282 11.89 17.65 14.21
CA PRO A 282 12.73 18.02 13.07
C PRO A 282 14.14 17.42 13.19
N SER A 283 14.68 16.94 12.07
CA SER A 283 16.07 16.47 11.99
C SER A 283 17.05 17.61 12.27
N PRO A 284 18.19 17.34 12.96
CA PRO A 284 19.27 18.32 13.11
C PRO A 284 19.83 18.82 11.78
N THR A 285 19.71 18.04 10.70
CA THR A 285 20.12 18.42 9.34
C THR A 285 19.04 19.20 8.58
N ALA A 286 17.81 19.26 9.11
CA ALA A 286 16.71 19.95 8.47
C ALA A 286 16.86 21.48 8.56
N LYS A 287 16.61 22.15 7.44
CA LYS A 287 16.56 23.60 7.31
C LYS A 287 15.12 24.04 7.14
N VAL A 288 14.79 25.23 7.64
CA VAL A 288 13.51 25.89 7.36
C VAL A 288 13.64 26.66 6.06
N TYR A 289 12.75 26.43 5.11
CA TYR A 289 12.71 27.18 3.86
C TYR A 289 12.29 28.64 4.09
N LYS A 290 13.01 29.58 3.49
CA LYS A 290 12.79 31.04 3.66
C LYS A 290 12.71 31.79 2.34
N ALA A 291 13.48 31.35 1.35
CA ALA A 291 13.54 31.91 0.01
C ALA A 291 14.13 30.85 -0.93
N SER A 292 13.92 31.04 -2.23
CA SER A 292 14.54 30.19 -3.24
C SER A 292 16.06 30.33 -3.24
N PHE A 293 16.73 29.29 -3.71
CA PHE A 293 18.18 29.19 -3.72
C PHE A 293 18.66 28.39 -4.93
N GLU A 294 19.92 28.62 -5.32
CA GLU A 294 20.60 27.87 -6.36
C GLU A 294 21.68 27.01 -5.69
N PRO A 295 21.62 25.68 -5.82
CA PRO A 295 22.65 24.80 -5.26
C PRO A 295 23.95 24.89 -6.07
N ASP A 296 25.07 24.81 -5.38
CA ASP A 296 26.43 24.84 -5.95
C ASP A 296 26.93 23.46 -6.41
N GLN A 297 26.17 22.41 -6.11
CA GLN A 297 26.43 21.02 -6.46
C GLN A 297 25.11 20.25 -6.57
N ALA A 298 25.17 19.03 -7.11
CA ALA A 298 24.01 18.14 -7.15
C ALA A 298 23.48 17.86 -5.74
N ILE A 299 22.16 17.88 -5.58
CA ILE A 299 21.49 17.72 -4.29
C ILE A 299 20.31 16.75 -4.40
N GLN A 300 20.02 16.08 -3.29
CA GLN A 300 18.79 15.32 -3.14
C GLN A 300 17.94 15.99 -2.07
N ILE A 301 16.90 16.69 -2.51
CA ILE A 301 15.99 17.39 -1.63
C ILE A 301 14.93 16.43 -1.14
N LYS A 302 14.77 16.39 0.18
CA LYS A 302 13.56 15.89 0.83
C LYS A 302 12.95 17.00 1.65
N SER A 303 11.64 17.18 1.55
CA SER A 303 10.93 18.20 2.30
C SER A 303 9.61 17.70 2.86
N ARG A 304 9.20 18.30 3.97
CA ARG A 304 7.89 18.13 4.58
C ARG A 304 7.39 19.47 5.11
N VAL A 305 6.08 19.60 5.20
CA VAL A 305 5.41 20.71 5.86
C VAL A 305 5.06 20.29 7.29
N ILE A 306 5.32 21.17 8.27
CA ILE A 306 4.72 21.06 9.60
C ILE A 306 3.57 22.06 9.72
N TYR A 307 2.38 21.56 10.05
CA TYR A 307 1.22 22.38 10.35
C TYR A 307 0.44 21.77 11.53
N ARG A 308 0.09 22.57 12.54
CA ARG A 308 -0.65 22.13 13.75
C ARG A 308 -0.07 20.89 14.44
N ASN A 309 1.26 20.77 14.49
CA ASN A 309 2.02 19.62 15.02
C ASN A 309 1.86 18.32 14.24
N GLU A 310 1.32 18.37 13.03
CA GLU A 310 1.30 17.26 12.09
C GLU A 310 2.30 17.49 10.97
N TRP A 311 2.81 16.39 10.41
CA TRP A 311 3.74 16.39 9.29
C TRP A 311 3.00 16.00 8.02
N SER A 312 3.28 16.69 6.91
CA SER A 312 2.83 16.24 5.60
C SER A 312 3.51 14.94 5.19
N THR A 313 3.01 14.34 4.11
CA THR A 313 3.77 13.35 3.33
C THR A 313 5.08 13.94 2.81
N LEU A 314 6.00 13.07 2.44
CA LEU A 314 7.32 13.43 1.93
C LEU A 314 7.25 13.89 0.47
N SER A 315 7.84 15.05 0.19
CA SER A 315 8.12 15.51 -1.17
C SER A 315 9.61 15.41 -1.47
N THR A 316 9.95 15.00 -2.69
CA THR A 316 11.34 14.79 -3.11
C THR A 316 11.63 15.48 -4.45
N LEU A 317 12.83 16.04 -4.58
CA LEU A 317 13.35 16.56 -5.85
C LEU A 317 14.84 16.21 -5.94
N SER A 318 15.28 15.74 -7.10
CA SER A 318 16.71 15.51 -7.39
C SER A 318 17.12 16.47 -8.50
N ASN A 319 18.23 17.19 -8.28
CA ASN A 319 18.86 18.11 -9.24
C ASN A 319 20.36 17.78 -9.28
#